data_AF-A0A6N7PK36-F1
#
_entry.id   AF-A0A6N7PK36-F1
#
_cell.length_a   1.000
_cell.length_b   1.000
_cell.length_c   1.000
_cell.angle_alpha   90.00
_cell.angle_beta   90.00
_cell.angle_gamma   90.00
#
_symmetry.space_group_name_H-M   'P 1'
#
loop_
_entity.id
_entity.type
_entity.pdbx_description
1 polymer ?
#
loop_
_entity_poly.entity_id
_entity_poly.type
_entity_poly.pdbx_seq_one_letter_code
_entity_poly.pdbx_strand_id
1 'polypeptide(L)'
;MSPGRLSPFPKRKSSTKVRAQRPGSIAPPRASVPPPLFDPASELQAVLAELSPHGVAALLAHARKLRDDERRRGATPPLIVLSPRDFAARVVHAASEVIVARDEGKVFVAALFRSLEERGEASGLGLAEFKNRLLMAHQAGLLVLSRFEPNERADAATVTASEIRHLGAMYHLVLVRRSKGESSK
;
A
#
# COMPACT_ATOMS: atom_id res chain seq x y z
N MET A 1 -18.34 -51.36 -19.43
CA MET A 1 -19.78 -51.59 -19.68
C MET A 1 -20.42 -52.10 -18.40
N SER A 2 -21.23 -51.27 -17.74
CA SER A 2 -22.32 -51.67 -16.85
C SER A 2 -23.21 -50.43 -16.66
N PRO A 3 -24.52 -50.53 -16.91
CA PRO A 3 -25.44 -49.40 -16.97
C PRO A 3 -26.25 -49.23 -15.68
N GLY A 4 -26.83 -48.04 -15.51
CA GLY A 4 -27.99 -47.85 -14.62
C GLY A 4 -27.75 -46.84 -13.50
N ARG A 5 -28.72 -46.02 -13.10
CA ARG A 5 -30.11 -45.87 -13.50
C ARG A 5 -30.48 -44.40 -13.27
N LEU A 6 -31.12 -43.82 -14.27
CA LEU A 6 -31.99 -42.66 -14.10
C LEU A 6 -33.19 -43.09 -13.25
N SER A 7 -33.59 -42.25 -12.30
CA SER A 7 -34.94 -42.28 -11.73
C SER A 7 -35.44 -40.85 -11.57
N PRO A 8 -36.58 -40.52 -12.21
CA PRO A 8 -37.24 -39.21 -12.14
C PRO A 8 -38.32 -39.20 -11.04
N PHE A 9 -39.01 -38.05 -10.94
CA PHE A 9 -40.27 -37.74 -10.22
C PHE A 9 -40.14 -36.93 -8.92
N PRO A 10 -41.17 -36.15 -8.51
CA PRO A 10 -42.36 -35.69 -9.24
C PRO A 10 -42.60 -34.16 -9.20
N LYS A 11 -43.42 -33.71 -10.14
CA LYS A 11 -44.10 -32.41 -10.13
C LYS A 11 -45.05 -32.31 -8.93
N ARG A 12 -45.02 -31.19 -8.20
CA ARG A 12 -46.17 -30.75 -7.40
C ARG A 12 -46.54 -29.32 -7.76
N LYS A 13 -47.78 -29.18 -8.24
CA LYS A 13 -48.51 -27.93 -8.43
C LYS A 13 -49.36 -27.68 -7.19
N SER A 14 -49.32 -26.46 -6.66
CA SER A 14 -50.33 -25.84 -5.79
C SER A 14 -49.91 -24.38 -5.65
N SER A 15 -50.43 -23.45 -6.47
CA SER A 15 -51.75 -22.83 -6.36
C SER A 15 -52.05 -22.36 -4.93
N THR A 16 -51.72 -21.11 -4.63
CA THR A 16 -52.52 -20.26 -3.73
C THR A 16 -52.28 -18.81 -4.15
N LYS A 17 -53.27 -18.26 -4.87
CA LYS A 17 -53.42 -16.81 -5.07
C LYS A 17 -53.87 -16.22 -3.74
N VAL A 18 -52.97 -15.57 -3.00
CA VAL A 18 -53.37 -14.59 -1.98
C VAL A 18 -53.20 -13.21 -2.60
N ARG A 19 -54.33 -12.68 -3.07
CA ARG A 19 -54.51 -11.28 -3.43
C ARG A 19 -54.50 -10.47 -2.13
N ALA A 20 -53.31 -10.12 -1.66
CA ALA A 20 -53.15 -9.11 -0.63
C ALA A 20 -53.45 -7.74 -1.27
N GLN A 21 -54.47 -7.07 -0.74
CA GLN A 21 -54.79 -5.69 -1.03
C GLN A 21 -53.54 -4.83 -0.81
N ARG A 22 -53.20 -3.97 -1.78
CA ARG A 22 -52.23 -2.89 -1.61
C ARG A 22 -52.90 -1.83 -0.70
N PRO A 23 -52.51 -1.67 0.57
CA PRO A 23 -52.76 -0.41 1.26
C PRO A 23 -51.99 0.69 0.52
N GLY A 24 -52.58 1.89 0.50
CA GLY A 24 -52.10 3.04 -0.24
C GLY A 24 -50.59 3.21 -0.17
N SER A 25 -49.98 3.43 -1.34
CA SER A 25 -48.62 3.94 -1.47
C SER A 25 -48.58 5.36 -0.90
N ILE A 26 -48.57 5.47 0.42
CA ILE A 26 -48.07 6.65 1.11
C ILE A 26 -46.57 6.61 0.81
N ALA A 27 -46.16 7.39 -0.19
CA ALA A 27 -44.75 7.65 -0.41
C ALA A 27 -44.17 8.08 0.95
N PRO A 28 -43.10 7.43 1.44
CA PRO A 28 -42.45 7.92 2.65
C PRO A 28 -42.14 9.40 2.41
N PRO A 29 -42.39 10.30 3.38
CA PRO A 29 -41.89 11.66 3.26
C PRO A 29 -40.42 11.51 2.92
N ARG A 30 -40.01 12.07 1.76
CA ARG A 30 -38.59 12.13 1.40
C ARG A 30 -37.91 12.74 2.62
N ALA A 31 -37.22 11.91 3.39
CA ALA A 31 -36.39 12.39 4.46
C ALA A 31 -35.48 13.39 3.78
N SER A 32 -35.70 14.67 4.05
CA SER A 32 -34.82 15.75 3.63
C SER A 32 -33.47 15.35 4.19
N VAL A 33 -32.62 14.80 3.32
CA VAL A 33 -31.24 14.50 3.68
C VAL A 33 -30.70 15.84 4.18
N PRO A 34 -30.39 15.98 5.48
CA PRO A 34 -29.86 17.23 5.99
C PRO A 34 -28.65 17.57 5.13
N PRO A 35 -28.49 18.84 4.72
CA PRO A 35 -27.32 19.23 3.95
C PRO A 35 -26.07 18.76 4.69
N PRO A 36 -25.05 18.24 3.97
CA PRO A 36 -23.81 17.84 4.62
C PRO A 36 -23.31 19.04 5.42
N LEU A 37 -23.12 18.84 6.73
CA LEU A 37 -22.73 19.89 7.67
C LEU A 37 -21.31 20.45 7.40
N PHE A 38 -20.60 19.86 6.44
CA PHE A 38 -19.25 20.21 6.03
C PHE A 38 -19.20 20.24 4.50
N ASP A 39 -18.93 21.43 3.93
CA ASP A 39 -18.53 21.58 2.54
C ASP A 39 -17.00 21.71 2.48
N PRO A 40 -16.27 20.61 2.19
CA PRO A 40 -14.81 20.64 2.19
C PRO A 40 -14.25 21.61 1.13
N ALA A 41 -15.01 21.92 0.08
CA ALA A 41 -14.58 22.89 -0.92
C ALA A 41 -14.56 24.31 -0.34
N SER A 42 -15.58 24.67 0.45
CA SER A 42 -15.67 25.97 1.11
C SER A 42 -14.60 26.14 2.18
N GLU A 43 -14.32 25.12 2.99
CA GLU A 43 -13.23 25.18 3.99
C GLU A 43 -11.86 25.34 3.34
N LEU A 44 -11.60 24.59 2.27
CA LEU A 44 -10.33 24.67 1.56
C LEU A 44 -10.14 26.03 0.89
N GLN A 45 -11.22 26.64 0.38
CA GLN A 45 -11.18 28.02 -0.12
C GLN A 45 -10.86 29.04 0.97
N ALA A 46 -11.44 28.89 2.17
CA ALA A 46 -11.14 29.76 3.30
C ALA A 46 -9.65 29.68 3.69
N VAL A 47 -9.10 28.46 3.81
CA VAL A 47 -7.67 28.25 4.08
C VAL A 47 -6.80 28.85 2.98
N LEU A 48 -7.15 28.66 1.70
CA LEU A 48 -6.41 29.23 0.58
C LEU A 48 -6.42 30.77 0.60
N ALA A 49 -7.50 31.40 1.06
CA ALA A 49 -7.61 32.85 1.17
C ALA A 49 -6.72 33.43 2.29
N GLU A 50 -6.41 32.65 3.32
CA GLU A 50 -5.51 33.03 4.41
C GLU A 50 -4.03 32.83 4.06
N LEU A 51 -3.72 32.01 3.05
CA LEU A 51 -2.35 31.75 2.64
C LEU A 51 -1.75 32.91 1.84
N SER A 52 -0.46 33.17 2.07
CA SER A 52 0.31 34.06 1.20
C SER A 52 0.41 33.48 -0.23
N PRO A 53 0.72 34.31 -1.25
CA PRO A 53 0.94 33.81 -2.61
C PRO A 53 2.01 32.71 -2.69
N HIS A 54 3.05 32.79 -1.85
CA HIS A 54 4.07 31.76 -1.75
C HIS A 54 3.53 30.46 -1.15
N GLY A 55 2.68 30.55 -0.12
CA GLY A 55 2.00 29.40 0.48
C GLY A 55 1.09 28.68 -0.53
N VAL A 56 0.29 29.43 -1.29
CA VAL A 56 -0.55 28.87 -2.36
C VAL A 56 0.31 28.19 -3.43
N ALA A 57 1.40 28.81 -3.86
CA ALA A 57 2.31 28.23 -4.85
C ALA A 57 2.94 26.91 -4.35
N ALA A 58 3.38 26.87 -3.10
CA ALA A 58 3.93 25.66 -2.47
C ALA A 58 2.89 24.54 -2.39
N LEU A 59 1.65 24.86 -1.99
CA LEU A 59 0.56 23.89 -1.93
C LEU A 59 0.21 23.34 -3.32
N LEU A 60 0.13 24.19 -4.35
CA LEU A 60 -0.13 23.75 -5.72
C LEU A 60 1.01 22.89 -6.26
N ALA A 61 2.27 23.23 -5.96
CA ALA A 61 3.41 22.40 -6.33
C ALA A 61 3.34 21.02 -5.65
N HIS A 62 2.97 20.99 -4.37
CA HIS A 62 2.78 19.75 -3.62
C HIS A 62 1.64 18.90 -4.20
N ALA A 63 0.48 19.50 -4.49
CA ALA A 63 -0.66 18.81 -5.09
C ALA A 63 -0.32 18.22 -6.47
N ARG A 64 0.48 18.92 -7.28
CA ARG A 64 0.99 18.39 -8.56
C ARG A 64 1.90 17.20 -8.34
N LYS A 65 2.85 17.29 -7.40
CA LYS A 65 3.73 16.17 -7.05
C LYS A 65 2.92 14.94 -6.63
N LEU A 66 1.95 15.10 -5.73
CA LEU A 66 1.08 14.00 -5.29
C LEU A 66 0.34 13.35 -6.45
N ARG A 67 -0.25 14.14 -7.34
CA ARG A 67 -0.95 13.63 -8.53
C ARG A 67 -0.01 12.87 -9.46
N ASP A 68 1.22 13.34 -9.63
CA ASP A 68 2.21 12.67 -10.48
C ASP A 68 2.72 11.38 -9.82
N ASP A 69 2.88 11.35 -8.49
CA ASP A 69 3.16 10.13 -7.73
C ASP A 69 2.03 9.09 -7.86
N GLU A 70 0.78 9.53 -7.74
CA GLU A 70 -0.41 8.70 -7.95
C GLU A 70 -0.45 8.10 -9.36
N ARG A 71 -0.13 8.89 -10.37
CA ARG A 71 -0.05 8.41 -11.77
C ARG A 71 1.03 7.37 -11.96
N ARG A 72 2.21 7.55 -11.36
CA ARG A 72 3.32 6.58 -11.43
C ARG A 72 2.97 5.28 -10.71
N ARG A 73 2.32 5.38 -9.55
CA ARG A 73 1.94 4.24 -8.72
C ARG A 73 0.74 3.45 -9.30
N GLY A 74 -0.15 4.11 -10.02
CA GLY A 74 -1.37 3.50 -10.57
C GLY A 74 -2.35 3.06 -9.47
N ALA A 75 -2.94 1.87 -9.62
CA ALA A 75 -3.90 1.31 -8.65
C ALA A 75 -3.26 0.83 -7.33
N THR A 76 -1.93 0.90 -7.24
CA THR A 76 -1.19 0.39 -6.09
C THR A 76 -1.39 1.31 -4.88
N PRO A 77 -1.70 0.80 -3.68
CA PRO A 77 -1.79 1.63 -2.49
C PRO A 77 -0.41 2.17 -2.06
N PRO A 78 -0.31 3.39 -1.52
CA PRO A 78 0.96 3.92 -1.01
C PRO A 78 1.42 3.12 0.21
N LEU A 79 2.73 3.06 0.43
CA LEU A 79 3.29 2.24 1.52
C LEU A 79 2.74 2.64 2.89
N ILE A 80 2.52 3.95 3.13
CA ILE A 80 2.10 4.48 4.43
C ILE A 80 0.79 3.88 4.96
N VAL A 81 -0.14 3.50 4.09
CA VAL A 81 -1.45 2.95 4.50
C VAL A 81 -1.43 1.43 4.70
N LEU A 82 -0.34 0.75 4.34
CA LEU A 82 -0.25 -0.70 4.42
C LEU A 82 -0.12 -1.19 5.85
N SER A 83 -0.66 -2.39 6.14
CA SER A 83 -0.36 -3.11 7.38
C SER A 83 1.14 -3.44 7.48
N PRO A 84 1.70 -3.71 8.68
CA PRO A 84 3.11 -4.09 8.81
C PRO A 84 3.51 -5.30 7.95
N ARG A 85 2.60 -6.28 7.80
CA ARG A 85 2.82 -7.48 6.98
C ARG A 85 2.85 -7.15 5.49
N ASP A 86 1.88 -6.39 5.01
CA ASP A 86 1.81 -6.02 3.58
C ASP A 86 2.93 -5.07 3.20
N PHE A 87 3.31 -4.17 4.11
CA PHE A 87 4.48 -3.33 3.99
C PHE A 87 5.75 -4.17 3.82
N ALA A 88 5.99 -5.13 4.72
CA ALA A 88 7.17 -5.99 4.66
C ALA A 88 7.21 -6.81 3.36
N ALA A 89 6.08 -7.41 2.97
CA ALA A 89 5.97 -8.16 1.72
C ALA A 89 6.27 -7.28 0.50
N ARG A 90 5.74 -6.05 0.47
CA ARG A 90 6.00 -5.10 -0.61
C ARG A 90 7.45 -4.67 -0.68
N VAL A 91 8.07 -4.37 0.46
CA VAL A 91 9.49 -4.01 0.55
C VAL A 91 10.37 -5.15 0.04
N VAL A 92 10.09 -6.39 0.42
CA VAL A 92 10.86 -7.56 -0.05
C VAL A 92 10.69 -7.75 -1.56
N HIS A 93 9.47 -7.62 -2.09
CA HIS A 93 9.22 -7.65 -3.52
C HIS A 93 10.00 -6.57 -4.26
N ALA A 94 9.87 -5.32 -3.82
CA ALA A 94 10.59 -4.18 -4.39
C ALA A 94 12.10 -4.37 -4.33
N ALA A 95 12.63 -4.89 -3.22
CA ALA A 95 14.06 -5.18 -3.09
C ALA A 95 14.49 -6.26 -4.11
N SER A 96 13.67 -7.28 -4.35
CA SER A 96 13.98 -8.33 -5.34
C SER A 96 14.10 -7.80 -6.77
N GLU A 97 13.31 -6.78 -7.12
CA GLU A 97 13.36 -6.12 -8.44
C GLU A 97 14.62 -5.26 -8.61
N VAL A 98 15.12 -4.65 -7.53
CA VAL A 98 16.33 -3.82 -7.55
C VAL A 98 17.61 -4.65 -7.69
N ILE A 99 17.60 -5.92 -7.23
CA ILE A 99 18.80 -6.80 -7.14
C ILE A 99 19.27 -7.35 -8.50
N VAL A 100 18.57 -7.10 -9.62
CA VAL A 100 18.80 -7.78 -10.92
C VAL A 100 20.27 -7.71 -11.43
N ALA A 101 21.17 -6.89 -10.85
CA ALA A 101 22.57 -6.81 -11.27
C ALA A 101 23.68 -6.96 -10.20
N ARG A 102 23.44 -7.05 -8.87
CA ARG A 102 24.55 -7.12 -7.88
C ARG A 102 24.21 -7.87 -6.58
N ASP A 103 24.99 -8.91 -6.32
CA ASP A 103 25.32 -9.61 -5.07
C ASP A 103 24.21 -10.01 -4.05
N GLU A 104 24.29 -11.30 -3.65
CA GLU A 104 23.81 -11.94 -2.41
C GLU A 104 22.36 -11.74 -1.95
N GLY A 105 21.52 -11.04 -2.71
CA GLY A 105 20.14 -10.79 -2.29
C GLY A 105 20.03 -9.75 -1.18
N LYS A 106 20.89 -8.72 -1.17
CA LYS A 106 20.85 -7.62 -0.19
C LYS A 106 20.68 -6.28 -0.90
N VAL A 107 19.89 -5.37 -0.33
CA VAL A 107 19.72 -4.00 -0.89
C VAL A 107 19.88 -2.95 0.19
N PHE A 108 20.63 -1.89 -0.11
CA PHE A 108 20.72 -0.71 0.74
C PHE A 108 19.35 -0.06 0.95
N VAL A 109 19.04 0.26 2.21
CA VAL A 109 17.77 0.90 2.59
C VAL A 109 17.54 2.19 1.83
N ALA A 110 18.57 3.04 1.67
CA ALA A 110 18.44 4.29 0.93
C ALA A 110 18.18 4.07 -0.57
N ALA A 111 18.87 3.12 -1.18
CA ALA A 111 18.68 2.78 -2.60
C ALA A 111 17.27 2.19 -2.84
N LEU A 112 16.81 1.31 -1.95
CA LEU A 112 15.46 0.75 -2.00
C LEU A 112 14.40 1.83 -1.85
N PHE A 113 14.56 2.75 -0.89
CA PHE A 113 13.64 3.86 -0.68
C PHE A 113 13.56 4.75 -1.91
N ARG A 114 14.71 5.11 -2.51
CA ARG A 114 14.74 5.88 -3.76
C ARG A 114 13.99 5.19 -4.90
N SER A 115 14.20 3.89 -5.08
CA SER A 115 13.46 3.11 -6.09
C SER A 115 11.93 3.12 -5.85
N LEU A 116 11.49 3.08 -4.58
CA LEU A 116 10.08 3.17 -4.22
C LEU A 116 9.51 4.57 -4.41
N GLU A 117 10.31 5.61 -4.16
CA GLU A 117 9.95 7.01 -4.41
C GLU A 117 9.82 7.31 -5.91
N GLU A 118 10.76 6.81 -6.72
CA GLU A 118 10.73 6.94 -8.18
C GLU A 118 9.46 6.32 -8.80
N ARG A 119 8.94 5.25 -8.17
CA ARG A 119 7.65 4.62 -8.50
C ARG A 119 6.41 5.29 -7.90
N GLY A 120 6.58 6.30 -7.03
CA GLY A 120 5.49 6.96 -6.31
C GLY A 120 4.86 6.12 -5.19
N GLU A 121 5.46 4.99 -4.81
CA GLU A 121 4.99 4.11 -3.75
C GLU A 121 5.29 4.66 -2.34
N ALA A 122 6.40 5.39 -2.20
CA ALA A 122 6.80 6.05 -0.95
C ALA A 122 6.15 7.44 -0.75
N SER A 123 5.16 7.82 -1.56
CA SER A 123 4.51 9.13 -1.44
C SER A 123 3.88 9.30 -0.05
N GLY A 124 4.18 10.44 0.60
CA GLY A 124 3.78 10.73 1.98
C GLY A 124 4.57 9.99 3.07
N LEU A 125 5.55 9.16 2.72
CA LEU A 125 6.40 8.44 3.67
C LEU A 125 7.85 8.94 3.55
N GLY A 126 8.35 9.64 4.57
CA GLY A 126 9.75 10.07 4.62
C GLY A 126 10.72 8.91 4.83
N LEU A 127 12.01 9.13 4.54
CA LEU A 127 13.06 8.12 4.72
C LEU A 127 13.19 7.69 6.19
N ALA A 128 13.05 8.62 7.13
CA ALA A 128 13.12 8.32 8.57
C ALA A 128 11.95 7.43 9.01
N GLU A 129 10.73 7.75 8.59
CA GLU A 129 9.54 6.94 8.84
C GLU A 129 9.65 5.57 8.18
N PHE A 130 10.16 5.51 6.95
CA PHE A 130 10.43 4.25 6.25
C PHE A 130 11.40 3.36 7.05
N LYS A 131 12.51 3.91 7.53
CA LYS A 131 13.47 3.20 8.40
C LYS A 131 12.83 2.68 9.69
N ASN A 132 12.00 3.51 10.35
CA ASN A 132 11.28 3.09 11.54
C ASN A 132 10.34 1.92 11.26
N ARG A 133 9.62 1.96 10.13
CA ARG A 133 8.73 0.86 9.73
C ARG A 133 9.48 -0.40 9.34
N LEU A 134 10.64 -0.28 8.70
CA LEU A 134 11.54 -1.42 8.44
C LEU A 134 11.99 -2.06 9.75
N LEU A 135 12.38 -1.26 10.74
CA LEU A 135 12.79 -1.74 12.04
C LEU A 135 11.65 -2.48 12.77
N MET A 136 10.43 -1.91 12.76
CA MET A 136 9.25 -2.59 13.33
C MET A 136 8.96 -3.93 12.64
N ALA A 137 9.03 -3.97 11.30
CA ALA A 137 8.85 -5.21 10.54
C ALA A 137 9.96 -6.24 10.83
N HIS A 138 11.20 -5.78 11.05
CA HIS A 138 12.32 -6.63 11.44
C HIS A 138 12.13 -7.24 12.83
N GLN A 139 11.76 -6.43 13.82
CA GLN A 139 11.46 -6.89 15.18
C GLN A 139 10.30 -7.90 15.21
N ALA A 140 9.32 -7.73 14.32
CA ALA A 140 8.21 -8.66 14.15
C ALA A 140 8.58 -9.94 13.34
N GLY A 141 9.84 -10.08 12.90
CA GLY A 141 10.29 -11.23 12.11
C GLY A 141 9.74 -11.31 10.69
N LEU A 142 9.13 -10.22 10.19
CA LEU A 142 8.50 -10.17 8.87
C LEU A 142 9.52 -9.95 7.74
N LEU A 143 10.64 -9.30 8.06
CA LEU A 143 11.78 -9.13 7.17
C LEU A 143 13.09 -9.20 7.96
N VAL A 144 14.21 -9.31 7.26
CA VAL A 144 15.53 -9.36 7.90
C VAL A 144 16.35 -8.17 7.45
N LEU A 145 16.88 -7.44 8.43
CA LEU A 145 17.86 -6.39 8.22
C LEU A 145 19.27 -6.93 8.49
N SER A 146 20.24 -6.49 7.70
CA SER A 146 21.65 -6.86 7.86
C SER A 146 22.54 -5.65 8.08
N ARG A 147 23.67 -5.91 8.73
CA ARG A 147 24.83 -5.02 8.75
C ARG A 147 25.47 -4.99 7.36
N PHE A 148 26.07 -3.85 7.06
CA PHE A 148 26.97 -3.68 5.92
C PHE A 148 28.37 -4.03 6.40
N GLU A 149 29.07 -4.89 5.66
CA GLU A 149 30.42 -5.30 6.00
C GLU A 149 31.44 -4.49 5.16
N PRO A 150 32.61 -4.09 5.72
CA PRO A 150 33.56 -3.20 5.03
C PRO A 150 34.15 -3.76 3.73
N ASN A 151 34.05 -5.06 3.50
CA ASN A 151 34.51 -5.74 2.30
C ASN A 151 33.54 -5.57 1.11
N GLU A 152 32.30 -5.13 1.35
CA GLU A 152 31.32 -4.83 0.31
C GLU A 152 31.64 -3.45 -0.30
N ARG A 153 31.79 -3.36 -1.64
CA ARG A 153 32.05 -2.07 -2.31
C ARG A 153 30.77 -1.24 -2.36
N ALA A 154 30.68 -0.21 -1.52
CA ALA A 154 29.60 0.76 -1.55
C ALA A 154 30.10 2.19 -1.38
N ASP A 155 29.33 3.14 -1.92
CA ASP A 155 29.55 4.56 -1.71
C ASP A 155 29.21 4.96 -0.26
N ALA A 156 30.09 5.73 0.37
CA ALA A 156 29.98 6.13 1.78
C ALA A 156 28.70 6.94 2.06
N ALA A 157 28.25 7.76 1.10
CA ALA A 157 27.01 8.51 1.27
C ALA A 157 25.79 7.58 1.29
N THR A 158 25.79 6.54 0.44
CA THR A 158 24.72 5.53 0.42
C THR A 158 24.68 4.70 1.70
N VAL A 159 25.84 4.31 2.24
CA VAL A 159 25.92 3.59 3.52
C VAL A 159 25.35 4.45 4.65
N THR A 160 25.82 5.70 4.78
CA THR A 160 25.36 6.64 5.81
C THR A 160 23.85 6.90 5.69
N ALA A 161 23.35 7.12 4.47
CA ALA A 161 21.92 7.33 4.23
C ALA A 161 21.07 6.09 4.54
N SER A 162 21.64 4.89 4.50
CA SER A 162 20.93 3.63 4.77
C SER A 162 20.94 3.23 6.23
N GLU A 163 21.70 3.92 7.08
CA GLU A 163 21.92 3.54 8.47
C GLU A 163 20.64 3.60 9.33
N ILE A 164 20.36 2.51 10.05
CA ILE A 164 19.31 2.38 11.06
C ILE A 164 19.99 1.96 12.36
N ARG A 165 19.91 2.79 13.41
CA ARG A 165 20.43 2.47 14.75
C ARG A 165 19.32 1.95 15.65
N HIS A 166 19.54 0.80 16.28
CA HIS A 166 18.63 0.27 17.28
C HIS A 166 19.37 -0.61 18.31
N LEU A 167 19.23 -0.29 19.60
CA LEU A 167 19.83 -1.04 20.72
C LEU A 167 21.33 -1.35 20.55
N GLY A 168 22.10 -0.39 20.03
CA GLY A 168 23.53 -0.56 19.77
C GLY A 168 23.88 -1.38 18.52
N ALA A 169 22.88 -1.90 17.81
CA ALA A 169 23.06 -2.47 16.47
C ALA A 169 22.85 -1.40 15.40
N MET A 170 23.59 -1.55 14.29
CA MET A 170 23.41 -0.76 13.07
C MET A 170 22.97 -1.68 11.94
N TYR A 171 22.01 -1.23 11.14
CA TYR A 171 21.54 -1.95 9.96
C TYR A 171 21.59 -1.03 8.75
N HIS A 172 21.91 -1.59 7.60
CA HIS A 172 22.06 -0.83 6.35
C HIS A 172 21.34 -1.49 5.18
N LEU A 173 21.12 -2.81 5.28
CA LEU A 173 20.68 -3.64 4.18
C LEU A 173 19.38 -4.36 4.54
N VAL A 174 18.52 -4.55 3.54
CA VAL A 174 17.37 -5.46 3.59
C VAL A 174 17.75 -6.74 2.88
N LEU A 175 17.56 -7.89 3.52
CA LEU A 175 17.77 -9.21 2.90
C LEU A 175 16.52 -9.65 2.14
N VAL A 176 16.73 -10.05 0.90
CA VAL A 176 15.76 -10.71 0.03
C VAL A 176 16.02 -12.20 0.09
N ARG A 177 15.18 -12.91 0.85
CA ARG A 177 15.18 -14.36 0.82
C ARG A 177 14.68 -14.79 -0.56
N ARG A 178 15.58 -15.31 -1.41
CA ARG A 178 15.13 -16.09 -2.56
C ARG A 178 14.38 -17.31 -1.99
N SER A 179 13.11 -17.45 -2.35
CA SER A 179 12.38 -18.70 -2.07
C SER A 179 13.17 -19.84 -2.70
N LYS A 180 13.80 -20.65 -1.85
CA LYS A 180 14.50 -21.88 -2.27
C LYS A 180 13.42 -22.86 -2.75
N GLY A 181 12.99 -22.73 -3.99
CA GLY A 181 11.77 -23.39 -4.45
C GLY A 181 11.42 -23.17 -5.92
N GLU A 182 12.39 -23.31 -6.82
CA GLU A 182 12.14 -23.68 -8.22
C GLU A 182 13.39 -24.38 -8.79
N SER A 183 13.78 -25.48 -8.15
CA SER A 183 14.68 -26.48 -8.72
C SER A 183 14.04 -27.84 -8.50
N SER A 184 13.04 -28.13 -9.32
CA SER A 184 12.52 -29.49 -9.54
C SER A 184 11.63 -29.48 -10.78
N LYS A 185 12.24 -29.68 -11.96
CA LYS A 185 12.21 -30.96 -12.69
C LYS A 185 12.95 -30.82 -14.02
#